data_AF-Q97CF3-F1
#
_entry.id   AF-Q97CF3-F1
#
_cell.length_a   1.000
_cell.length_b   1.000
_cell.length_c   1.000
_cell.angle_alpha   90.00
_cell.angle_beta   90.00
_cell.angle_gamma   90.00
#
_symmetry.space_group_name_H-M   'P 1'
#
loop_
_entity.id
_entity.type
_entity.pdbx_description
1 polymer ?
#
loop_
_entity_poly.entity_id
_entity_poly.type
_entity_poly.pdbx_seq_one_letter_code
_entity_poly.pdbx_strand_id
1 'polypeptide(L)' 'MNSKYKKFLLLLIPYIAILVIAPLLNSIHILVLDMPLIMFWLFIWFFLTPIVTYMIYREDRRVN' A
#
# COMPACT_ATOMS: atom_id res chain seq x y z
N MET A 1 -1.52 -8.87 -20.20
CA MET A 1 -1.42 -7.49 -19.71
C MET A 1 -0.04 -6.95 -20.01
N ASN A 2 0.06 -5.85 -20.78
CA ASN A 2 1.35 -5.25 -21.15
C ASN A 2 2.15 -4.89 -19.87
N SER A 3 3.46 -5.14 -19.85
CA SER A 3 4.30 -4.98 -18.65
C SER A 3 4.19 -3.59 -18.00
N LYS A 4 4.03 -2.56 -18.83
CA LYS A 4 3.82 -1.16 -18.40
C LYS A 4 2.59 -0.99 -17.50
N TYR A 5 1.47 -1.66 -17.82
CA TYR A 5 0.24 -1.56 -17.02
C TYR A 5 0.37 -2.23 -15.66
N LYS A 6 1.14 -3.33 -15.56
CA LYS A 6 1.39 -3.98 -14.27
C LYS A 6 2.14 -3.04 -13.33
N LYS A 7 3.24 -2.44 -13.78
CA LYS A 7 4.02 -1.48 -12.98
C LYS A 7 3.17 -0.30 -12.53
N PHE A 8 2.33 0.24 -13.42
CA PHE A 8 1.42 1.34 -13.09
C PHE A 8 0.39 0.94 -12.01
N LEU A 9 -0.18 -0.25 -12.11
CA LEU A 9 -1.10 -0.77 -11.10
C LEU A 9 -0.41 -0.94 -9.74
N LEU A 10 0.81 -1.49 -9.72
CA LEU A 10 1.59 -1.65 -8.49
C LEU A 10 1.97 -0.31 -7.85
N LEU A 11 2.29 0.70 -8.66
CA LEU A 11 2.57 2.05 -8.17
C LEU A 11 1.35 2.68 -7.53
N LEU A 12 0.14 2.43 -8.04
CA LEU A 12 -1.12 2.99 -7.51
C LEU A 12 -1.49 2.45 -6.12
N ILE A 13 -1.05 1.24 -5.78
CA ILE A 13 -1.37 0.56 -4.50
C ILE A 13 -1.11 1.46 -3.27
N PRO A 14 0.11 1.99 -3.04
CA PRO A 14 0.38 2.86 -1.90
C PRO A 14 -0.41 4.18 -1.93
N TYR A 15 -0.66 4.76 -3.11
CA TYR A 15 -1.43 5.99 -3.21
C TYR A 15 -2.88 5.78 -2.80
N ILE A 16 -3.54 4.73 -3.29
CA ILE A 16 -4.93 4.42 -2.92
C ILE A 16 -5.03 4.14 -1.42
N ALA A 17 -4.05 3.43 -0.87
CA ALA A 17 -4.04 3.08 0.54
C ALA A 17 -3.92 4.27 1.49
N ILE A 18 -3.23 5.33 1.08
CA ILE A 18 -3.08 6.55 1.89
C ILE A 18 -4.17 7.58 1.55
N LEU A 19 -4.46 7.81 0.26
CA LEU A 19 -5.40 8.86 -0.15
C LEU A 19 -6.86 8.47 0.02
N VAL A 20 -7.20 7.18 -0.08
CA VAL A 20 -8.59 6.71 -0.01
C VAL A 20 -8.82 5.92 1.27
N ILE A 21 -7.98 4.94 1.55
CA ILE A 21 -8.22 4.02 2.68
C ILE A 21 -7.91 4.68 4.02
N ALA A 22 -6.78 5.38 4.15
CA ALA A 22 -6.41 6.03 5.41
C ALA A 22 -7.47 7.02 5.94
N PRO A 23 -8.04 7.96 5.16
CA PRO A 23 -9.10 8.83 5.67
C PRO A 23 -10.37 8.06 6.05
N LEU A 24 -10.72 7.02 5.30
CA LEU A 24 -11.87 6.16 5.62
C LEU A 24 -11.67 5.44 6.96
N LEU A 25 -10.47 4.92 7.21
CA LEU A 25 -10.12 4.29 8.48
C LEU A 25 -10.02 5.30 9.64
N ASN A 26 -9.63 6.55 9.35
CA ASN A 26 -9.58 7.62 10.35
C ASN A 26 -10.98 8.08 10.78
N SER A 27 -11.96 8.03 9.87
CA SER A 27 -13.37 8.31 10.21
C SER A 27 -14.00 7.21 11.07
N ILE A 28 -13.38 6.04 11.14
CA ILE A 28 -13.86 4.89 11.90
C ILE A 28 -13.13 4.88 13.26
N HIS A 29 -13.84 5.21 14.34
CA HIS A 29 -13.31 5.24 15.72
C HIS A 29 -13.20 3.83 16.34
N ILE A 30 -12.63 2.87 15.60
CA ILE A 30 -12.38 1.53 16.08
C ILE A 30 -10.96 1.47 16.68
N LEU A 31 -10.86 0.83 17.83
CA LEU A 31 -9.59 0.50 18.48
C LEU A 31 -9.19 -0.93 18.12
N VAL A 32 -7.95 -1.12 17.70
CA VAL A 32 -7.31 -2.42 17.47
C VAL A 32 -6.09 -2.48 18.38
N LEU A 33 -5.96 -3.49 19.24
CA LEU A 33 -4.83 -3.58 20.20
C LEU A 33 -4.69 -2.30 21.05
N ASP A 34 -5.82 -1.72 21.47
CA ASP A 34 -5.89 -0.44 22.21
C ASP A 34 -5.31 0.78 21.49
N MET A 35 -5.02 0.69 20.19
CA MET A 35 -4.63 1.83 19.35
C MET A 35 -5.68 2.14 18.28
N PRO A 36 -5.77 3.40 17.81
CA PRO A 36 -6.63 3.75 16.68
C PRO A 36 -6.34 2.90 15.44
N LEU A 37 -7.40 2.45 14.76
CA LEU A 37 -7.30 1.66 13.52
C LEU A 37 -6.38 2.31 12.48
N ILE A 38 -6.38 3.64 12.38
CA ILE A 38 -5.48 4.40 11.51
C ILE A 38 -4.00 4.21 11.85
N MET A 39 -3.63 4.17 13.14
CA MET A 39 -2.24 3.90 13.55
C MET A 39 -1.83 2.49 13.18
N PHE A 40 -2.71 1.50 13.42
CA PHE A 40 -2.44 0.12 13.04
C PHE A 40 -2.26 -0.04 11.53
N TRP A 41 -3.10 0.63 10.73
CA TRP A 41 -2.99 0.66 9.28
C TRP A 41 -1.65 1.22 8.81
N LEU A 42 -1.26 2.40 9.31
CA LEU A 42 0.02 3.02 8.96
C LEU A 42 1.22 2.15 9.37
N PHE A 43 1.14 1.47 10.51
CA PHE A 43 2.16 0.53 10.94
C PHE A 43 2.30 -0.68 10.00
N ILE A 44 1.19 -1.26 9.54
CA ILE A 44 1.23 -2.32 8.53
C ILE A 44 1.89 -1.81 7.23
N TRP A 45 1.60 -0.57 6.83
CA TRP A 45 2.18 0.05 5.64
C TRP A 45 3.69 0.22 5.68
N PHE A 46 4.29 0.32 6.87
CA PHE A 46 5.74 0.28 7.03
C PHE A 46 6.36 -0.99 6.44
N PHE A 47 5.70 -2.14 6.59
CA PHE A 47 6.15 -3.42 6.03
C PHE A 47 5.67 -3.63 4.59
N LEU A 48 4.45 -3.19 4.26
CA LEU A 48 3.92 -3.35 2.89
C LEU A 48 4.67 -2.50 1.86
N THR A 49 5.16 -1.32 2.23
CA THR A 49 5.87 -0.43 1.30
C THR A 49 7.10 -1.09 0.66
N PRO A 50 8.08 -1.64 1.42
CA PRO A 50 9.21 -2.32 0.82
C PRO A 50 8.79 -3.57 0.02
N ILE A 51 7.71 -4.26 0.42
CA ILE A 51 7.15 -5.40 -0.33
C ILE A 51 6.63 -4.94 -1.70
N VAL A 52 5.88 -3.85 -1.76
CA VAL A 52 5.37 -3.27 -3.02
C VAL A 52 6.54 -2.79 -3.89
N THR A 53 7.52 -2.09 -3.31
CA THR A 53 8.72 -1.64 -4.03
C THR A 53 9.52 -2.82 -4.58
N TYR A 54 9.67 -3.89 -3.79
CA TYR A 54 10.33 -5.12 -4.23
C TYR A 54 9.60 -5.79 -5.40
N MET A 55 8.26 -5.84 -5.36
CA MET A 55 7.48 -6.36 -6.47
C MET A 55 7.64 -5.52 -7.74
N ILE A 56 7.68 -4.19 -7.62
CA ILE A 56 7.95 -3.29 -8.75
C ILE A 56 9.34 -3.56 -9.32
N TYR A 57 10.36 -3.65 -8.47
CA TYR A 57 11.74 -3.93 -8.86
C TYR A 57 11.87 -5.29 -9.57
N ARG A 58 11.21 -6.33 -9.05
CA ARG A 58 11.20 -7.66 -9.64
C ARG A 58 10.57 -7.66 -11.04
N GLU A 59 9.45 -6.96 -11.22
CA GLU A 59 8.80 -6.85 -12.53
C GLU A 59 9.61 -5.95 -13.48
N ASP A 60 10.36 -4.98 -12.97
CA ASP A 60 11.31 -4.20 -13.76
C ASP A 60 12.47 -5.05 -14.30
N ARG A 61 13.08 -5.86 -13.42
CA ARG A 61 14.15 -6.82 -13.75
C ARG A 61 13.72 -7.96 -14.67
N ARG A 62 12.41 -8.26 -14.77
CA ARG A 62 11.89 -9.29 -15.67
C ARG A 62 11.73 -8.82 -17.12
N VAL A 63 11.71 -7.51 -17.33
CA VAL A 63 11.37 -6.88 -18.62
C VAL A 63 12.62 -6.40 -19.35
N ASN A 64 13.66 -6.09 -18.59
CA ASN A 64 14.99 -5.71 -19.06
C ASN A 64 15.90 -6.93 -19.07
#